data_AF-A0A0S2K8U9-F1
#
_entry.id   AF-A0A0S2K8U9-F1
#
_cell.length_a   1.000
_cell.length_b   1.000
_cell.length_c   1.000
_cell.angle_alpha   90.00
_cell.angle_beta   90.00
_cell.angle_gamma   90.00
#
_symmetry.space_group_name_H-M   'P 1'
#
loop_
_entity.id
_entity.type
_entity.pdbx_description
1 polymer ?
#
loop_
_entity_poly.entity_id
_entity_poly.type
_entity_poly.pdbx_seq_one_letter_code
_entity_poly.pdbx_strand_id
1 'polypeptide(L)'
;MLNLGLKSRVVKLALLVMGIGIAGSVVAQSARDQMIADRLAPVGQVCLAGEDCASGAAPAVAQAAGGGAFDVEASYNQYCAMCHNTGMAGAPTREAADHWTTRMSEDGFDTVLANAINGINAMPARGMCATCSDDEMSELVEYLSGHSPE
;
A
#
# COMPACT_ATOMS: atom_id res chain seq x y z
N MET A 1 -6.56 -7.70 67.61
CA MET A 1 -7.68 -7.39 66.68
C MET A 1 -7.37 -6.30 65.64
N LEU A 2 -6.47 -5.34 65.90
CA LEU A 2 -6.07 -4.31 64.92
C LEU A 2 -5.48 -4.84 63.58
N ASN A 3 -4.82 -5.99 63.59
CA ASN A 3 -4.12 -6.55 62.42
C ASN A 3 -5.07 -7.16 61.36
N LEU A 4 -6.29 -7.54 61.74
CA LEU A 4 -7.24 -8.19 60.83
C LEU A 4 -8.00 -7.17 59.96
N GLY A 5 -8.30 -5.99 60.52
CA GLY A 5 -8.92 -4.89 59.78
C GLY A 5 -7.99 -4.27 58.73
N LEU A 6 -6.69 -4.16 59.03
CA LEU A 6 -5.71 -3.65 58.07
C LEU A 6 -5.48 -4.64 56.92
N LYS A 7 -5.35 -5.94 57.21
CA LYS A 7 -5.24 -6.99 56.18
C LYS A 7 -6.47 -7.05 55.28
N SER A 8 -7.68 -6.92 55.85
CA SER A 8 -8.92 -6.88 55.07
C SER A 8 -8.99 -5.64 54.16
N ARG A 9 -8.52 -4.49 54.62
CA ARG A 9 -8.43 -3.27 53.81
C ARG A 9 -7.41 -3.40 52.68
N VAL A 10 -6.24 -3.97 52.95
CA VAL A 10 -5.20 -4.20 51.93
C VAL A 10 -5.67 -5.20 50.88
N VAL A 11 -6.34 -6.28 51.26
CA VAL A 11 -6.90 -7.26 50.31
C VAL A 11 -8.01 -6.64 49.45
N LYS A 12 -8.91 -5.84 50.05
CA LYS A 12 -9.95 -5.14 49.29
C LYS A 12 -9.36 -4.10 48.33
N LEU A 13 -8.33 -3.38 48.74
CA LEU A 13 -7.64 -2.41 47.89
C LEU A 13 -6.90 -3.12 46.74
N ALA A 14 -6.23 -4.23 47.02
CA ALA A 14 -5.54 -5.03 46.00
C ALA A 14 -6.52 -5.63 44.97
N LEU A 15 -7.67 -6.17 45.42
CA LEU A 15 -8.72 -6.67 44.53
C LEU A 15 -9.33 -5.55 43.68
N LEU A 16 -9.52 -4.35 44.25
CA LEU A 16 -10.05 -3.19 43.53
C LEU A 16 -9.06 -2.69 42.47
N VAL A 17 -7.76 -2.60 42.80
CA VAL A 17 -6.71 -2.22 41.85
C VAL A 17 -6.57 -3.26 40.74
N MET A 18 -6.62 -4.55 41.07
CA MET A 18 -6.56 -5.62 40.07
C MET A 18 -7.78 -5.61 39.13
N GLY A 19 -8.99 -5.38 39.67
CA GLY A 19 -10.20 -5.21 38.86
C GLY A 19 -10.12 -4.04 37.88
N ILE A 20 -9.57 -2.90 38.31
CA ILE A 20 -9.35 -1.73 37.43
C ILE A 20 -8.31 -2.04 36.35
N GLY A 21 -7.22 -2.72 36.68
CA GLY A 21 -6.18 -3.12 35.72
C GLY A 21 -6.70 -4.06 34.62
N ILE A 22 -7.53 -5.03 34.99
CA ILE A 22 -8.18 -5.95 34.02
C ILE A 22 -9.15 -5.17 33.12
N ALA A 23 -10.02 -4.34 33.70
CA ALA A 23 -10.97 -3.54 32.92
C ALA A 23 -10.28 -2.58 31.93
N GLY A 24 -9.20 -1.91 32.36
CA GLY A 24 -8.41 -1.04 31.49
C GLY A 24 -7.76 -1.78 30.32
N SER A 25 -7.32 -3.02 30.55
CA SER A 25 -6.70 -3.85 29.51
C SER A 25 -7.70 -4.31 28.44
N VAL A 26 -8.94 -4.65 28.86
CA VAL A 26 -10.04 -5.01 27.95
C VAL A 26 -10.48 -3.82 27.10
N VAL A 27 -10.59 -2.63 27.69
CA VAL A 27 -10.91 -1.40 26.92
C VAL A 27 -9.82 -1.10 25.90
N ALA A 28 -8.54 -1.22 26.27
CA ALA A 28 -7.43 -1.02 25.35
C ALA A 28 -7.36 -2.07 24.23
N GLN A 29 -7.76 -3.32 24.48
CA GLN A 29 -7.89 -4.35 23.45
C GLN A 29 -9.04 -4.03 22.50
N SER A 30 -10.22 -3.66 23.03
CA SER A 30 -11.37 -3.32 22.19
C SER A 30 -11.10 -2.14 21.24
N ALA A 31 -10.36 -1.11 21.70
CA ALA A 31 -9.99 0.02 20.86
C ALA A 31 -9.02 -0.37 19.74
N ARG A 32 -8.11 -1.32 19.98
CA ARG A 32 -7.22 -1.84 18.93
C ARG A 32 -7.97 -2.71 17.93
N ASP A 33 -8.87 -3.55 18.41
CA ASP A 33 -9.67 -4.43 17.56
C ASP A 33 -10.59 -3.62 16.64
N GLN A 34 -11.14 -2.49 17.11
CA GLN A 34 -11.90 -1.57 16.26
C GLN A 34 -11.04 -0.96 15.15
N MET A 35 -9.85 -0.43 15.47
CA MET A 35 -8.97 0.15 14.44
C MET A 35 -8.47 -0.88 13.42
N ILE A 36 -8.34 -2.15 13.82
CA ILE A 36 -8.03 -3.25 12.91
C ILE A 36 -9.26 -3.55 12.03
N ALA A 37 -10.45 -3.65 12.63
CA ALA A 37 -11.69 -3.89 11.91
C ALA A 37 -11.99 -2.79 10.87
N ASP A 38 -11.74 -1.53 11.20
CA ASP A 38 -11.94 -0.41 10.28
C ASP A 38 -11.03 -0.49 9.04
N ARG A 39 -9.81 -1.01 9.20
CA ARG A 39 -8.85 -1.19 8.09
C ARG A 39 -9.08 -2.46 7.29
N LEU A 40 -9.66 -3.48 7.93
CA LEU A 40 -10.02 -4.75 7.29
C LEU A 40 -11.46 -4.72 6.74
N ALA A 41 -12.17 -3.60 6.89
CA ALA A 41 -13.49 -3.43 6.34
C ALA A 41 -13.43 -3.63 4.82
N PRO A 42 -14.28 -4.50 4.25
CA PRO A 42 -14.20 -4.82 2.83
C PRO A 42 -14.64 -3.60 2.01
N VAL A 43 -13.89 -3.29 0.96
CA VAL A 43 -14.19 -2.17 0.03
C VAL A 43 -15.41 -2.43 -0.87
N GLY A 44 -15.99 -3.62 -0.78
CA GLY A 44 -17.17 -4.07 -1.53
C GLY A 44 -17.68 -5.42 -1.01
N GLN A 45 -18.85 -5.85 -1.46
CA GLN A 45 -19.50 -7.09 -0.99
C GLN A 45 -19.36 -8.18 -2.05
N VAL A 46 -19.05 -9.41 -1.65
CA VAL A 46 -19.11 -10.58 -2.55
C VAL A 46 -20.49 -11.21 -2.42
N CYS A 47 -21.30 -11.11 -3.48
CA CYS A 47 -22.61 -11.76 -3.56
C CYS A 47 -22.46 -13.13 -4.22
N LEU A 48 -22.91 -14.19 -3.55
CA LEU A 48 -23.01 -15.53 -4.12
C LEU A 48 -24.39 -15.75 -4.76
N ALA A 49 -24.45 -16.69 -5.68
CA ALA A 49 -25.66 -16.98 -6.44
C ALA A 49 -26.79 -17.47 -5.50
N GLY A 50 -27.90 -16.74 -5.46
CA GLY A 50 -29.09 -17.07 -4.66
C GLY A 50 -29.33 -16.18 -3.45
N GLU A 51 -28.42 -15.26 -3.13
CA GLU A 51 -28.64 -14.24 -2.09
C GLU A 51 -29.43 -13.04 -2.65
N ASP A 52 -30.17 -12.33 -1.80
CA ASP A 52 -31.04 -11.21 -2.22
C ASP A 52 -30.26 -10.07 -2.89
N CYS A 53 -28.96 -9.95 -2.61
CA CYS A 53 -28.07 -8.99 -3.27
C CYS A 53 -27.71 -9.39 -4.72
N ALA A 54 -28.02 -10.63 -5.13
CA ALA A 54 -27.83 -11.13 -6.49
C ALA A 54 -29.09 -11.02 -7.38
N SER A 55 -30.27 -10.77 -6.79
CA SER A 55 -31.57 -10.78 -7.49
C SER A 55 -32.14 -9.38 -7.80
N GLY A 56 -31.51 -8.30 -7.31
CA GLY A 56 -31.64 -6.98 -7.92
C GLY A 56 -30.78 -6.94 -9.17
N ALA A 57 -31.24 -6.29 -10.25
CA ALA A 57 -30.35 -5.89 -11.34
C ALA A 57 -29.23 -5.08 -10.70
N ALA A 58 -28.12 -5.75 -10.39
CA ALA A 58 -26.90 -5.11 -10.02
C ALA A 58 -26.67 -4.08 -11.14
N PRO A 59 -26.32 -2.82 -10.84
CA PRO A 59 -25.48 -2.15 -11.82
C PRO A 59 -24.38 -3.18 -12.04
N ALA A 60 -24.25 -3.66 -13.29
CA ALA A 60 -23.12 -4.47 -13.64
C ALA A 60 -21.96 -3.76 -12.94
N VAL A 61 -21.27 -4.45 -12.04
CA VAL A 61 -19.91 -4.03 -11.78
C VAL A 61 -19.33 -4.14 -13.18
N ALA A 62 -19.33 -3.01 -13.88
CA ALA A 62 -18.30 -2.72 -14.79
C ALA A 62 -17.09 -3.15 -13.98
N GLN A 63 -16.49 -4.27 -14.39
CA GLN A 63 -15.06 -4.25 -14.45
C GLN A 63 -14.79 -2.86 -15.00
N ALA A 64 -14.26 -1.99 -14.15
CA ALA A 64 -13.40 -0.96 -14.66
C ALA A 64 -12.30 -1.76 -15.37
N ALA A 65 -12.58 -2.22 -16.60
CA ALA A 65 -11.71 -1.90 -17.70
C ALA A 65 -11.42 -0.43 -17.46
N GLY A 66 -10.23 -0.17 -16.91
CA GLY A 66 -9.81 1.14 -16.43
C GLY A 66 -10.00 2.14 -17.55
N GLY A 67 -11.19 2.74 -17.59
CA GLY A 67 -11.52 3.96 -18.31
C GLY A 67 -11.39 5.16 -17.39
N GLY A 68 -10.87 4.97 -16.16
CA GLY A 68 -10.16 6.01 -15.45
C GLY A 68 -8.74 6.02 -15.98
N ALA A 69 -8.26 7.19 -16.42
CA ALA A 69 -6.89 7.38 -16.85
C ALA A 69 -5.92 6.76 -15.82
N PHE A 70 -4.89 6.09 -16.31
CA PHE A 70 -3.81 5.58 -15.47
C PHE A 70 -3.24 6.74 -14.63
N ASP A 71 -3.24 6.57 -13.31
CA ASP A 71 -2.64 7.56 -12.40
C ASP A 71 -1.15 7.26 -12.28
N VAL A 72 -0.37 7.89 -13.16
CA VAL A 72 1.07 7.70 -13.26
C VAL A 72 1.80 8.10 -11.99
N GLU A 73 1.39 9.17 -11.31
CA GLU A 73 2.03 9.63 -10.09
C GLU A 73 1.74 8.68 -8.92
N ALA A 74 0.49 8.25 -8.75
CA ALA A 74 0.14 7.28 -7.74
C ALA A 74 0.86 5.94 -7.96
N SER A 75 0.89 5.46 -9.21
CA SER A 75 1.56 4.21 -9.57
C SER A 75 3.08 4.31 -9.39
N TYR A 76 3.68 5.44 -9.75
CA TYR A 76 5.08 5.72 -9.48
C TYR A 76 5.40 5.62 -7.98
N ASN A 77 4.58 6.29 -7.16
CA ASN A 77 4.74 6.29 -5.71
C ASN A 77 4.57 4.89 -5.10
N GLN A 78 3.66 4.09 -5.66
CA GLN A 78 3.38 2.74 -5.18
C GLN A 78 4.48 1.73 -5.53
N TYR A 79 5.04 1.80 -6.74
CA TYR A 79 5.90 0.74 -7.27
C TYR A 79 7.37 1.16 -7.43
N CYS A 80 7.62 2.39 -7.89
CA CYS A 80 8.93 2.82 -8.38
C CYS A 80 9.73 3.64 -7.35
N ALA A 81 9.02 4.46 -6.57
CA ALA A 81 9.59 5.49 -5.71
C ALA A 81 10.59 4.97 -4.67
N MET A 82 10.39 3.75 -4.16
CA MET A 82 11.27 3.17 -3.14
C MET A 82 12.74 3.20 -3.59
N CYS A 83 13.01 2.80 -4.83
CA CYS A 83 14.36 2.76 -5.37
C CYS A 83 14.73 4.08 -6.05
N HIS A 84 13.84 4.63 -6.87
CA HIS A 84 14.14 5.77 -7.73
C HIS A 84 14.02 7.15 -7.07
N ASN A 85 13.51 7.26 -5.83
CA ASN A 85 13.65 8.51 -5.06
C ASN A 85 15.00 8.59 -4.33
N THR A 86 15.56 7.44 -3.96
CA THR A 86 16.72 7.37 -3.04
C THR A 86 18.00 6.96 -3.76
N GLY A 87 17.90 6.42 -4.97
CA GLY A 87 19.01 5.82 -5.69
C GLY A 87 19.42 4.46 -5.13
N MET A 88 18.51 3.78 -4.44
CA MET A 88 18.78 2.47 -3.83
C MET A 88 19.30 1.48 -4.88
N ALA A 89 20.32 0.71 -4.49
CA ALA A 89 20.98 -0.26 -5.36
C ALA A 89 21.50 0.33 -6.71
N GLY A 90 21.77 1.64 -6.76
CA GLY A 90 22.24 2.31 -7.96
C GLY A 90 21.14 2.71 -8.94
N ALA A 91 19.87 2.72 -8.50
CA ALA A 91 18.76 3.17 -9.32
C ALA A 91 18.94 4.64 -9.75
N PRO A 92 18.67 5.01 -11.01
CA PRO A 92 18.71 6.41 -11.45
C PRO A 92 17.58 7.21 -10.77
N THR A 93 17.90 8.32 -10.12
CA THR A 93 16.90 9.16 -9.43
C THR A 93 16.25 10.17 -10.38
N ARG A 94 15.03 10.65 -10.05
CA ARG A 94 14.35 11.69 -10.85
C ARG A 94 15.13 13.00 -10.87
N GLU A 95 15.75 13.35 -9.76
CA GLU A 95 16.45 14.62 -9.59
C GLU A 95 17.77 14.68 -10.38
N ALA A 96 18.28 13.53 -10.85
CA ALA A 96 19.49 13.44 -11.65
C ALA A 96 19.19 13.62 -13.16
N ALA A 97 18.69 14.80 -13.55
CA ALA A 97 18.30 15.09 -14.93
C ALA A 97 19.41 14.80 -15.95
N ASP A 98 20.65 15.20 -15.69
CA ASP A 98 21.80 14.96 -16.57
C ASP A 98 22.03 13.46 -16.85
N HIS A 99 21.77 12.62 -15.84
CA HIS A 99 21.95 11.17 -15.94
C HIS A 99 20.89 10.51 -16.82
N TRP A 100 19.68 11.10 -16.87
CA TRP A 100 18.63 10.70 -17.79
C TRP A 100 18.90 11.20 -19.19
N THR A 101 19.32 12.44 -19.37
CA THR A 101 19.70 12.97 -20.69
C THR A 101 20.81 12.13 -21.34
N THR A 102 21.86 11.76 -20.59
CA THR A 102 22.90 10.86 -21.12
C THR A 102 22.33 9.50 -21.53
N ARG A 103 21.51 8.87 -20.67
CA ARG A 103 20.85 7.59 -21.01
C ARG A 103 19.99 7.66 -22.25
N MET A 104 19.19 8.71 -22.38
CA MET A 104 18.35 8.89 -23.55
C MET A 104 19.20 9.09 -24.81
N SER A 105 20.33 9.80 -24.71
CA SER A 105 21.24 9.97 -25.84
C SER A 105 22.02 8.72 -26.23
N GLU A 106 22.34 7.84 -25.27
CA GLU A 106 23.16 6.64 -25.50
C GLU A 106 22.31 5.43 -25.87
N ASP A 107 21.21 5.21 -25.15
CA ASP A 107 20.38 4.00 -25.24
C ASP A 107 19.06 4.24 -26.00
N GLY A 108 18.50 5.45 -25.92
CA GLY A 108 17.17 5.79 -26.42
C GLY A 108 16.03 5.34 -25.51
N PHE A 109 14.85 5.94 -25.70
CA PHE A 109 13.67 5.69 -24.86
C PHE A 109 13.22 4.21 -24.89
N ASP A 110 13.15 3.62 -26.09
CA ASP A 110 12.69 2.22 -26.28
C ASP A 110 13.55 1.21 -25.51
N THR A 111 14.87 1.42 -25.47
CA THR A 111 15.79 0.57 -24.72
C THR A 111 15.55 0.71 -23.22
N VAL A 112 15.34 1.94 -22.74
CA VAL A 112 15.03 2.19 -21.32
C VAL A 112 13.68 1.56 -20.93
N LEU A 113 12.66 1.68 -21.78
CA LEU A 113 11.37 1.03 -21.58
C LEU A 113 11.51 -0.50 -21.58
N ALA A 114 12.26 -1.07 -22.52
CA ALA A 114 12.52 -2.51 -22.57
C ALA A 114 13.23 -3.01 -21.30
N ASN A 115 14.17 -2.24 -20.76
CA ASN A 115 14.83 -2.53 -19.49
C ASN A 115 13.84 -2.44 -18.31
N ALA A 116 12.93 -1.47 -18.31
CA ALA A 116 11.90 -1.35 -17.27
C ALA A 116 10.90 -2.51 -17.31
N ILE A 117 10.50 -2.97 -18.50
CA ILE A 117 9.58 -4.10 -18.69
C ILE A 117 10.25 -5.43 -18.30
N ASN A 118 11.45 -5.69 -18.79
CA ASN A 118 12.13 -6.97 -18.61
C ASN A 118 12.93 -7.07 -17.31
N GLY A 119 13.26 -5.93 -16.69
CA GLY A 119 14.17 -5.84 -15.56
C GLY A 119 15.63 -5.81 -16.01
N ILE A 120 16.48 -5.19 -15.19
CA ILE A 120 17.93 -5.09 -15.43
C ILE A 120 18.68 -4.97 -14.10
N ASN A 121 19.75 -5.75 -13.92
CA ASN A 121 20.54 -5.77 -12.69
C ASN A 121 19.68 -5.98 -11.42
N ALA A 122 19.60 -4.97 -10.56
CA ALA A 122 18.78 -4.97 -9.34
C ALA A 122 17.34 -4.49 -9.56
N MET A 123 17.01 -3.94 -10.74
CA MET A 123 15.67 -3.49 -11.09
C MET A 123 14.82 -4.69 -11.51
N PRO A 124 13.73 -5.02 -10.79
CA PRO A 124 12.87 -6.13 -11.14
C PRO A 124 12.06 -5.84 -12.40
N ALA A 125 11.60 -6.90 -13.08
CA ALA A 125 10.71 -6.79 -14.22
C ALA A 125 9.45 -5.97 -13.87
N ARG A 126 9.09 -5.05 -14.78
CA ARG A 126 7.99 -4.09 -14.64
C ARG A 126 8.06 -3.21 -13.38
N GLY A 127 9.23 -3.04 -12.77
CA GLY A 127 9.38 -2.23 -11.56
C GLY A 127 8.45 -2.63 -10.41
N MET A 128 8.13 -3.93 -10.28
CA MET A 128 7.13 -4.51 -9.35
C MET A 128 5.64 -4.29 -9.72
N CYS A 129 5.32 -3.57 -10.80
CA CYS A 129 3.96 -3.45 -11.31
C CYS A 129 3.61 -4.62 -12.26
N ALA A 130 3.30 -5.79 -11.70
CA ALA A 130 2.98 -6.99 -12.48
C ALA A 130 1.71 -6.86 -13.35
N THR A 131 0.84 -5.90 -13.03
CA THR A 131 -0.44 -5.67 -13.72
C THR A 131 -0.40 -4.50 -14.68
N CYS A 132 0.65 -3.67 -14.66
CA CYS A 132 0.75 -2.54 -15.58
C CYS A 132 0.81 -3.07 -17.01
N SER A 133 0.17 -2.40 -17.97
CA SER A 133 0.35 -2.60 -19.41
C SER A 133 1.68 -1.99 -19.89
N ASP A 134 2.10 -2.29 -21.12
CA ASP A 134 3.35 -1.72 -21.65
C ASP A 134 3.22 -0.20 -21.89
N ASP A 135 2.01 0.28 -22.21
CA ASP A 135 1.70 1.71 -22.29
C ASP A 135 1.81 2.38 -20.92
N GLU A 136 1.27 1.77 -19.87
CA GLU A 136 1.39 2.27 -18.49
C GLU A 136 2.85 2.25 -17.99
N MET A 137 3.65 1.26 -18.43
CA MET A 137 5.09 1.26 -18.18
C MET A 137 5.81 2.38 -18.91
N SER A 138 5.39 2.71 -20.14
CA SER A 138 5.90 3.85 -20.90
C SER A 138 5.63 5.16 -20.16
N GLU A 139 4.39 5.37 -19.69
CA GLU A 139 4.02 6.55 -18.89
C GLU A 139 4.85 6.65 -17.60
N LEU A 140 5.11 5.54 -16.91
CA LEU A 140 5.98 5.51 -15.73
C LEU A 140 7.43 5.87 -16.05
N VAL A 141 7.96 5.39 -17.18
CA VAL A 141 9.32 5.73 -17.63
C VAL A 141 9.41 7.19 -18.01
N GLU A 142 8.40 7.74 -18.67
CA GLU A 142 8.31 9.17 -18.98
C GLU A 142 8.25 10.00 -17.70
N TYR A 143 7.38 9.65 -16.75
CA TYR A 143 7.27 10.34 -15.47
C TYR A 143 8.57 10.29 -14.65
N LEU A 144 9.29 9.16 -14.72
CA LEU A 144 10.56 8.97 -14.04
C LEU A 144 11.73 9.70 -14.71
N SER A 145 11.79 9.68 -16.04
CA SER A 145 12.95 10.21 -16.76
C SER A 145 12.78 11.66 -17.19
N GLY A 146 11.54 12.16 -17.25
CA GLY A 146 11.21 13.45 -17.85
C GLY A 146 11.35 13.49 -19.37
N HIS A 147 11.44 12.33 -20.03
CA HIS A 147 11.59 12.21 -21.48
C HIS A 147 10.48 11.33 -22.05
N SER A 148 9.87 11.76 -23.16
CA SER A 148 8.81 11.04 -23.85
C SER A 148 9.38 10.21 -25.02
N PRO A 149 8.69 9.16 -25.48
CA PRO A 149 9.02 8.54 -26.77
C PRO A 149 8.93 9.57 -27.90
N GLU A 150 9.88 9.51 -28.83
CA GLU A 150 10.02 10.44 -29.97
C GLU A 150 9.17 10.07 -31.20
#